data_AF-A0A925D1P8-F1
#
_entry.id   AF-A0A925D1P8-F1
#
_cell.length_a   1.000
_cell.length_b   1.000
_cell.length_c   1.000
_cell.angle_alpha   90.00
_cell.angle_beta   90.00
_cell.angle_gamma   90.00
#
_symmetry.space_group_name_H-M   'P 1'
#
loop_
_entity.id
_entity.type
_entity.pdbx_description
1 polymer ?
#
loop_
_entity_poly.entity_id
_entity_poly.type
_entity_poly.pdbx_seq_one_letter_code
_entity_poly.pdbx_strand_id
1 'polypeptide(L)' 'VFNLSKTSIIQRAWKNEQRPDLHGWVYGLKDGVINPVYDMKAETKIDSLYTYDNL' A
#
# COMPACT_ATOMS: atom_id res chain seq x y z
N VAL A 1 -4.00 4.76 -1.95
CA VAL A 1 -3.13 3.64 -1.50
C VAL A 1 -2.80 3.74 0.00
N PHE A 2 -2.44 4.92 0.52
CA PHE A 2 -2.01 5.08 1.91
C PHE A 2 -3.03 4.61 2.99
N ASN A 3 -4.34 4.75 2.75
CA ASN A 3 -5.33 4.24 3.71
C ASN A 3 -5.45 2.71 3.68
N LEU A 4 -5.10 2.06 2.56
CA LEU A 4 -5.12 0.61 2.42
C LEU A 4 -3.96 -0.04 3.18
N SER A 5 -2.77 0.57 3.12
CA SER A 5 -1.60 0.09 3.89
C SER A 5 -1.82 0.15 5.40
N LYS A 6 -2.70 1.05 5.88
CA LYS A 6 -3.06 1.15 7.30
C LYS A 6 -3.97 0.03 7.81
N THR A 7 -4.49 -0.83 6.94
CA THR A 7 -5.38 -1.92 7.39
C THR A 7 -4.58 -3.04 8.07
N SER A 8 -5.16 -3.66 9.10
CA SER A 8 -4.52 -4.78 9.83
C SER A 8 -4.18 -5.96 8.92
N ILE A 9 -4.97 -6.19 7.86
CA ILE A 9 -4.76 -7.25 6.88
C ILE A 9 -3.43 -7.04 6.13
N ILE A 10 -3.20 -5.83 5.60
CA ILE A 10 -1.96 -5.52 4.89
C ILE A 10 -0.76 -5.52 5.83
N GLN A 11 -0.86 -4.90 7.00
CA GLN A 11 0.24 -4.86 7.97
C GLN A 11 0.64 -6.28 8.44
N ARG A 12 -0.35 -7.15 8.66
CA ARG A 12 -0.10 -8.57 9.00
C ARG A 12 0.58 -9.32 7.86
N ALA A 13 0.12 -9.13 6.62
CA ALA A 13 0.69 -9.77 5.45
C ALA A 13 2.14 -9.31 5.19
N TRP A 14 2.45 -8.03 5.41
CA TRP A 14 3.83 -7.55 5.35
C TRP A 14 4.72 -8.14 6.43
N LYS A 15 4.24 -8.18 7.69
CA LYS A 15 4.99 -8.75 8.82
C LYS A 15 5.31 -10.25 8.64
N ASN A 16 4.39 -11.02 8.05
CA ASN A 16 4.51 -12.48 7.99
C ASN A 16 5.01 -13.00 6.63
N GLU A 17 4.70 -12.31 5.54
CA GLU A 17 4.87 -12.83 4.18
C GLU A 17 5.61 -11.86 3.25
N GLN A 18 5.97 -10.66 3.72
CA GLN A 18 6.66 -9.63 2.93
C GLN A 18 5.97 -9.33 1.59
N ARG A 19 4.63 -9.40 1.58
CA ARG A 19 3.79 -9.17 0.41
C ARG A 19 2.38 -8.78 0.85
N PRO A 20 1.55 -8.12 0.01
CA PRO A 20 1.81 -7.71 -1.38
C PRO A 20 2.43 -6.31 -1.50
N ASP A 21 3.08 -6.03 -2.63
CA ASP A 21 3.37 -4.65 -3.03
C ASP A 21 2.05 -3.93 -3.38
N LEU A 22 1.94 -2.67 -2.98
CA LEU A 22 0.76 -1.85 -3.29
C LEU A 22 1.09 -0.84 -4.38
N HIS A 23 0.28 -0.87 -5.44
CA HIS A 23 0.38 0.03 -6.58
C HIS A 23 -0.88 0.90 -6.69
N GLY A 24 -0.68 2.18 -6.95
CA GLY A 24 -1.73 3.18 -7.16
C GLY A 24 -1.61 3.75 -8.55
N TRP A 25 -2.57 3.42 -9.42
CA TRP A 25 -2.63 3.92 -10.78
C TRP A 25 -3.88 4.75 -11.01
N VAL A 26 -3.80 5.73 -11.90
CA VAL A 26 -4.92 6.54 -12.35
C VAL A 26 -5.08 6.37 -13.86
N TYR A 27 -6.29 6.05 -14.29
CA TYR A 27 -6.64 5.90 -15.70
C TYR A 27 -7.16 7.21 -16.27
N GLY A 28 -6.51 7.73 -17.31
CA GLY A 28 -6.96 8.90 -18.03
C GLY A 28 -8.10 8.55 -19.00
N LEU A 29 -9.32 8.99 -18.72
CA LEU A 29 -10.45 8.77 -19.64
C LEU A 29 -10.29 9.50 -20.98
N LYS A 30 -9.46 10.56 -21.02
CA LYS A 30 -9.24 11.40 -22.19
C LYS A 30 -8.28 10.79 -23.22
N ASP A 31 -7.27 10.06 -22.75
CA ASP A 31 -6.12 9.57 -23.53
C ASP A 31 -5.92 8.06 -23.41
N GLY A 32 -6.67 7.39 -22.53
CA GLY A 32 -6.56 5.96 -22.28
C GLY A 32 -5.27 5.53 -21.59
N VAL A 33 -4.49 6.48 -21.07
CA VAL A 33 -3.18 6.19 -20.48
C VAL A 33 -3.32 5.85 -19.00
N ILE A 34 -2.70 4.74 -18.60
CA ILE A 34 -2.54 4.38 -17.19
C ILE A 34 -1.31 5.11 -16.66
N ASN A 35 -1.52 5.97 -15.67
CA ASN A 35 -0.44 6.73 -15.03
C ASN A 35 -0.16 6.15 -13.63
N PRO A 36 1.07 5.69 -13.35
CA PRO A 36 1.44 5.31 -12.00
C PRO A 36 1.57 6.57 -11.14
N VAL A 37 0.86 6.57 -10.01
CA VAL A 37 0.84 7.72 -9.07
C VAL A 37 1.58 7.38 -7.78
N TYR A 38 1.57 6.10 -7.38
CA TYR A 38 2.19 5.69 -6.13
C TYR A 38 2.58 4.22 -6.15
N ASP A 39 3.80 3.91 -5.73
CA ASP A 39 4.28 2.55 -5.54
C ASP A 39 4.79 2.39 -4.12
N MET A 40 4.29 1.37 -3.41
CA MET A 40 4.64 1.09 -2.03
C MET A 40 5.07 -0.37 -1.93
N LYS A 41 6.34 -0.60 -1.64
CA LYS A 41 6.88 -1.94 -1.45
C LYS A 41 6.36 -2.55 -0.16
N ALA A 42 6.25 -3.87 -0.13
CA ALA A 42 6.05 -4.58 1.13
C ALA A 42 7.09 -4.15 2.17
N GLU A 43 6.67 -4.07 3.43
CA GLU A 43 7.48 -3.55 4.55
C GLU A 43 7.85 -2.05 4.47
N THR A 44 7.25 -1.26 3.56
CA THR A 44 7.41 0.19 3.62
C THR A 44 7.02 0.69 5.01
N LYS A 45 7.90 1.44 5.68
CA LYS A 45 7.65 2.00 7.01
C LYS A 45 6.35 2.81 6.99
N ILE A 46 5.33 2.27 7.64
CA ILE A 46 4.13 3.02 8.00
C ILE A 46 4.51 3.85 9.22
N ASP A 47 4.02 5.09 9.27
CA ASP A 47 4.19 5.96 10.42
C ASP A 47 3.77 5.22 11.71
N SER A 48 4.59 5.32 12.76
CA SER A 48 4.38 4.67 14.05
C SER A 48 3.03 5.00 14.66
N LEU A 49 2.43 6.15 14.33
CA LEU A 49 1.07 6.52 14.74
C LEU A 49 -0.04 5.61 14.16
N TYR A 50 0.25 4.90 13.07
CA TYR A 50 -0.69 4.00 12.38
C TYR A 50 -0.24 2.55 12.37
N THR A 51 0.81 2.22 13.12
CA THR A 51 1.31 0.85 13.25
C THR A 51 0.49 0.12 14.30
N TYR A 52 -0.05 -1.06 13.95
CA TYR A 52 -0.74 -1.91 14.92
C TYR A 52 0.29 -2.70 15.72
N ASP A 53 0.59 -2.25 16.94
CA ASP A 53 1.55 -2.92 17.84
C ASP A 53 1.03 -4.27 18.38
N ASN A 54 -0.29 -4.51 18.31
CA ASN A 54 -0.95 -5.76 18.70
C ASN A 54 -1.40 -6.60 17.48
N LEU A 55 -0.45 -7.00 16.63
CA LEU A 55 -0.65 -7.89 15.47
C LEU A 55 -0.24 -9.34 15.74
#